data_AF-C5LLJ1-F1
#
_entry.id   AF-C5LLJ1-F1
#
_cell.length_a   1.000
_cell.length_b   1.000
_cell.length_c   1.000
_cell.angle_alpha   90.00
_cell.angle_beta   90.00
_cell.angle_gamma   90.00
#
_symmetry.space_group_name_H-M   'P 1'
#
loop_
_entity.id
_entity.type
_entity.pdbx_description
1 polymer ?
#
loop_
_entity_poly.entity_id
_entity_poly.type
_entity_poly.pdbx_seq_one_letter_code
_entity_poly.pdbx_strand_id
1 'polypeptide(L)'
;RIQGRHTASNLAGELMNTITETGIGDRVCSVTSDAASVNIKMMKLIEQKPGTIIHVLCVGHKLHLSVTNGLGLWSCKTIDEDDTRSSQQTEDSSSDEDGDPDDILAEAESDSDAEDIDESSDLAWSRGVETTDDRRCRQWGVALLKARANGRLLRQSSVASSLLSECMRAEGIVRQRVCPRDINIRWNSTYRMVQWYVEYRPVFSLFQTRCQALPKSDNLHKHFRKFALTVPDFESLQNLASVLCHFEDATRLFSGSSYCTLSLIRPVVKGLLQKCSGAGGRSQLCRIKDRVHESLNNYFKFCLIETDSGILHHACVAASYLHPAFADTEDEDSAQDSIRKCMAFFGISDSALDADDSSST
;
A
#
# COMPACT_ATOMS: atom_id res chain seq x y z
N ARG A 1 -20.46 19.43 -8.85
CA ARG A 1 -20.67 18.64 -7.62
C ARG A 1 -21.85 17.72 -7.92
N ILE A 2 -21.65 16.40 -7.87
CA ILE A 2 -22.67 15.43 -8.30
C ILE A 2 -23.89 15.58 -7.37
N GLN A 3 -25.08 15.77 -7.95
CA GLN A 3 -26.31 15.90 -7.17
C GLN A 3 -26.86 14.52 -6.80
N GLY A 4 -27.43 14.40 -5.58
CA GLY A 4 -28.08 13.17 -5.12
C GLY A 4 -27.13 12.09 -4.60
N ARG A 5 -27.61 10.83 -4.54
CA ARG A 5 -26.84 9.70 -4.01
C ARG A 5 -25.80 9.22 -5.00
N HIS A 6 -24.58 8.93 -4.54
CA HIS A 6 -23.48 8.35 -5.34
C HIS A 6 -23.71 6.86 -5.64
N THR A 7 -24.84 6.53 -6.28
CA THR A 7 -25.13 5.19 -6.78
C THR A 7 -24.49 4.98 -8.15
N ALA A 8 -24.23 3.71 -8.52
CA ALA A 8 -23.64 3.39 -9.81
C ALA A 8 -24.42 3.96 -11.01
N SER A 9 -25.76 3.94 -10.94
CA SER A 9 -26.64 4.49 -11.99
C SER A 9 -26.54 6.01 -12.09
N ASN A 10 -26.56 6.71 -10.94
CA ASN A 10 -26.44 8.16 -10.92
C ASN A 10 -25.08 8.63 -11.47
N LEU A 11 -23.99 7.97 -11.05
CA LEU A 11 -22.65 8.28 -11.55
C LEU A 11 -22.50 7.97 -13.04
N ALA A 12 -23.10 6.88 -13.52
CA ALA A 12 -23.09 6.55 -14.95
C ALA A 12 -23.82 7.61 -15.77
N GLY A 13 -24.99 8.06 -15.31
CA GLY A 13 -25.75 9.14 -15.94
C GLY A 13 -24.95 10.45 -15.99
N GLU A 14 -24.37 10.85 -14.86
CA GLU A 14 -23.58 12.08 -14.77
C GLU A 14 -22.35 12.06 -15.68
N LEU A 15 -21.62 10.93 -15.72
CA LEU A 15 -20.45 10.76 -16.57
C LEU A 15 -20.82 10.84 -18.05
N MET A 16 -21.89 10.14 -18.46
CA MET A 16 -22.34 10.17 -19.86
C MET A 16 -22.91 11.52 -20.28
N ASN A 17 -23.62 12.22 -19.38
CA ASN A 17 -24.08 13.59 -19.61
C ASN A 17 -22.88 14.53 -19.81
N THR A 18 -21.88 14.45 -18.94
CA THR A 18 -20.66 15.26 -19.04
C THR A 18 -19.95 15.01 -20.37
N ILE A 19 -19.79 13.75 -20.78
CA ILE A 19 -19.15 13.39 -22.07
C ILE A 19 -19.95 13.95 -23.26
N THR A 20 -21.28 13.92 -23.17
CA THR A 20 -22.17 14.41 -24.23
C THR A 20 -22.16 15.93 -24.31
N GLU A 21 -22.29 16.63 -23.17
CA GLU A 21 -22.31 18.09 -23.07
C GLU A 21 -20.99 18.71 -23.52
N THR A 22 -19.87 18.03 -23.26
CA THR A 22 -18.54 18.47 -23.71
C THR A 22 -18.25 18.13 -25.17
N GLY A 23 -19.09 17.32 -25.83
CA GLY A 23 -18.95 16.95 -27.23
C GLY A 23 -17.73 16.07 -27.53
N ILE A 24 -17.25 15.29 -26.55
CA ILE A 24 -16.04 14.44 -26.68
C ILE A 24 -16.34 12.95 -26.76
N GLY A 25 -17.61 12.54 -26.89
CA GLY A 25 -18.01 11.14 -26.80
C GLY A 25 -17.34 10.20 -27.80
N ASP A 26 -16.98 10.70 -28.98
CA ASP A 26 -16.22 10.00 -30.02
C ASP A 26 -14.71 9.91 -29.74
N ARG A 27 -14.22 10.65 -28.73
CA ARG A 27 -12.79 10.73 -28.38
C ARG A 27 -12.44 10.05 -27.07
N VAL A 28 -13.43 9.65 -26.27
CA VAL A 28 -13.20 8.96 -24.99
C VAL A 28 -13.03 7.47 -25.24
N CYS A 29 -11.78 7.00 -25.22
CA CYS A 29 -11.45 5.59 -25.41
C CYS A 29 -11.46 4.78 -24.10
N SER A 30 -11.24 5.43 -22.96
CA SER A 30 -11.14 4.77 -21.66
C SER A 30 -11.46 5.70 -20.49
N VAL A 31 -11.87 5.10 -19.38
CA VAL A 31 -12.08 5.78 -18.10
C VAL A 31 -11.28 5.04 -17.03
N THR A 32 -10.47 5.79 -16.28
CA THR A 32 -9.71 5.24 -15.14
C THR A 32 -10.42 5.54 -13.83
N SER A 33 -10.66 4.52 -13.00
CA SER A 33 -11.17 4.69 -11.63
C SER A 33 -10.66 3.60 -10.68
N ASP A 34 -10.80 3.79 -9.37
CA ASP A 34 -10.43 2.78 -8.39
C ASP A 34 -11.33 1.52 -8.48
N ALA A 35 -10.98 0.47 -7.74
CA ALA A 35 -11.73 -0.79 -7.74
C ALA A 35 -12.93 -0.78 -6.78
N ALA A 36 -13.47 0.40 -6.43
CA ALA A 36 -14.70 0.49 -5.67
C ALA A 36 -15.84 -0.24 -6.41
N SER A 37 -16.65 -0.98 -5.65
CA SER A 37 -17.81 -1.71 -6.20
C SER A 37 -18.80 -0.82 -6.94
N VAL A 38 -18.95 0.45 -6.51
CA VAL A 38 -19.79 1.45 -7.18
C VAL A 38 -19.22 1.83 -8.55
N ASN A 39 -17.90 2.07 -8.65
CA ASN A 39 -17.23 2.44 -9.90
C ASN A 39 -17.22 1.28 -10.89
N ILE A 40 -16.97 0.05 -10.42
CA ILE A 40 -17.07 -1.16 -11.24
C ILE A 40 -18.50 -1.33 -11.78
N LYS A 41 -19.52 -1.14 -10.94
CA LYS A 41 -20.93 -1.22 -11.39
C LYS A 41 -21.28 -0.09 -12.36
N MET A 42 -20.79 1.13 -12.12
CA MET A 42 -20.98 2.27 -13.02
C MET A 42 -20.42 1.97 -14.40
N MET A 43 -19.18 1.49 -14.48
CA MET A 43 -18.56 1.15 -15.76
C MET A 43 -19.27 0.00 -16.46
N LYS A 44 -19.74 -1.02 -15.73
CA LYS A 44 -20.60 -2.09 -16.32
C LYS A 44 -21.92 -1.57 -16.90
N LEU A 45 -22.47 -0.47 -16.39
CA LEU A 45 -23.66 0.17 -16.96
C LEU A 45 -23.33 0.94 -18.24
N ILE A 46 -22.13 1.51 -18.34
CA ILE A 46 -21.64 2.25 -19.51
C ILE A 46 -21.19 1.30 -20.63
N GLU A 47 -20.51 0.21 -20.27
CA GLU A 47 -20.00 -0.83 -21.18
C GLU A 47 -21.10 -1.69 -21.82
N GLN A 48 -22.39 -1.40 -21.56
CA GLN A 48 -23.53 -2.15 -22.13
C GLN A 48 -23.58 -2.18 -23.67
N LYS A 49 -22.79 -1.32 -24.34
CA LYS A 49 -22.49 -1.44 -25.78
C LYS A 49 -21.01 -1.81 -25.96
N PRO A 50 -20.69 -2.97 -26.58
CA PRO A 50 -19.32 -3.33 -26.93
C PRO A 50 -18.64 -2.22 -27.75
N GLY A 51 -17.41 -1.84 -27.38
CA GLY A 51 -16.58 -0.90 -28.15
C GLY A 51 -16.75 0.60 -27.82
N THR A 52 -17.45 0.97 -26.74
CA THR A 52 -17.71 2.40 -26.43
C THR A 52 -16.63 3.04 -25.56
N ILE A 53 -16.32 2.47 -24.39
CA ILE A 53 -15.33 3.01 -23.42
C ILE A 53 -14.73 1.85 -22.61
N ILE A 54 -13.40 1.77 -22.48
CA ILE A 54 -12.72 0.75 -21.67
C ILE A 54 -12.61 1.20 -20.21
N HIS A 55 -12.98 0.36 -19.24
CA HIS A 55 -12.63 0.58 -17.84
C HIS A 55 -11.17 0.20 -17.52
N VAL A 56 -10.34 1.19 -17.19
CA VAL A 56 -9.00 0.98 -16.64
C VAL A 56 -9.07 1.09 -15.11
N LEU A 57 -8.63 0.06 -14.40
CA LEU A 57 -8.56 0.14 -12.94
C LEU A 57 -7.30 0.90 -12.50
N CYS A 58 -7.42 1.74 -11.49
CA CYS A 58 -6.31 2.50 -10.93
C CYS A 58 -5.19 1.57 -10.47
N VAL A 59 -4.03 1.68 -11.13
CA VAL A 59 -2.85 0.89 -10.82
C VAL A 59 -2.31 1.16 -9.42
N GLY A 60 -2.35 2.41 -8.95
CA GLY A 60 -1.98 2.75 -7.58
C GLY A 60 -2.82 1.98 -6.55
N HIS A 61 -4.12 1.84 -6.81
CA HIS A 61 -5.01 1.06 -5.95
C HIS A 61 -4.74 -0.46 -6.05
N LYS A 62 -4.45 -0.98 -7.25
CA LYS A 62 -4.03 -2.40 -7.41
C LYS A 62 -2.73 -2.71 -6.68
N LEU A 63 -1.76 -1.79 -6.73
CA LEU A 63 -0.50 -1.90 -6.01
C LEU A 63 -0.74 -1.86 -4.50
N HIS A 64 -1.63 -0.97 -4.05
CA HIS A 64 -2.08 -0.92 -2.67
C HIS A 64 -2.62 -2.27 -2.20
N LEU A 65 -3.62 -2.82 -2.90
CA LEU A 65 -4.20 -4.13 -2.56
C LEU A 65 -3.18 -5.26 -2.58
N SER A 66 -2.24 -5.21 -3.54
CA SER A 66 -1.17 -6.22 -3.65
C SER A 66 -0.35 -6.30 -2.36
N VAL A 67 0.06 -5.13 -1.83
CA VAL A 67 0.85 -5.03 -0.61
C VAL A 67 0.03 -5.36 0.62
N THR A 68 -1.15 -4.77 0.77
CA THR A 68 -1.95 -4.88 2.00
C THR A 68 -2.46 -6.29 2.22
N ASN A 69 -3.01 -6.90 1.17
CA ASN A 69 -3.58 -8.25 1.25
C ASN A 69 -2.47 -9.30 1.20
N GLY A 70 -1.41 -9.04 0.43
CA GLY A 70 -0.21 -9.88 0.41
C GLY A 70 0.40 -10.00 1.80
N LEU A 71 0.63 -8.89 2.50
CA LEU A 71 1.32 -8.89 3.80
C LEU A 71 0.40 -8.99 5.01
N GLY A 72 -0.92 -8.86 4.84
CA GLY A 72 -1.86 -8.79 5.97
C GLY A 72 -1.47 -7.67 6.94
N LEU A 73 -1.17 -6.47 6.42
CA LEU A 73 -0.57 -5.38 7.22
C LEU A 73 -1.39 -5.02 8.45
N TRP A 74 -2.70 -5.30 8.45
CA TRP A 74 -3.63 -4.99 9.55
C TRP A 74 -4.39 -6.23 10.05
N SER A 75 -3.91 -7.42 9.72
CA SER A 75 -4.53 -8.70 10.12
C SER A 75 -4.30 -9.02 11.60
N CYS A 76 -3.11 -8.71 12.14
CA CYS A 76 -2.75 -9.01 13.52
C CYS A 76 -3.36 -7.98 14.49
N LYS A 77 -4.11 -8.45 15.50
CA LYS A 77 -4.85 -7.61 16.46
C LYS A 77 -4.44 -7.81 17.92
N THR A 78 -3.80 -8.92 18.25
CA THR A 78 -3.42 -9.30 19.62
C THR A 78 -1.94 -9.66 19.69
N ILE A 79 -1.38 -9.51 20.88
CA ILE A 79 -0.09 -10.10 21.25
C ILE A 79 -0.48 -11.28 22.14
N ASP A 80 -0.18 -12.52 21.73
CA ASP A 80 -0.43 -13.66 22.62
C ASP A 80 0.66 -13.68 23.71
N GLU A 81 0.28 -14.02 24.94
CA GLU A 81 1.18 -13.95 26.10
C GLU A 81 2.42 -14.87 25.97
N ASP A 82 2.31 -15.94 25.18
CA ASP A 82 3.39 -16.90 24.94
C ASP A 82 4.54 -16.32 24.08
N ASP A 83 4.24 -15.34 23.21
CA ASP A 83 5.25 -14.66 22.38
C ASP A 83 6.19 -13.76 23.24
N THR A 84 5.81 -13.47 24.49
CA THR A 84 6.57 -12.59 25.41
C THR A 84 7.53 -13.38 26.32
N ARG A 85 7.31 -14.69 26.51
CA ARG A 85 8.09 -15.54 27.43
C ARG A 85 9.45 -16.00 26.89
N SER A 86 9.73 -15.87 25.59
CA SER A 86 10.97 -16.40 24.98
C SER A 86 12.25 -15.58 25.30
N SER A 87 12.20 -14.56 26.16
CA SER A 87 13.37 -13.68 26.37
C SER A 87 13.67 -13.27 27.82
N GLN A 88 13.05 -13.90 28.82
CA GLN A 88 13.42 -13.68 30.23
C GLN A 88 13.50 -15.01 30.99
N GLN A 89 14.62 -15.72 30.83
CA GLN A 89 15.08 -16.65 31.86
C GLN A 89 15.99 -15.88 32.81
N THR A 90 15.40 -15.33 33.87
CA THR A 90 16.01 -15.29 35.21
C THR A 90 14.87 -15.45 36.19
N GLU A 91 15.00 -16.47 37.02
CA GLU A 91 14.08 -16.88 38.08
C GLU A 91 13.77 -15.70 39.01
N ASP A 92 12.47 -15.48 39.28
CA ASP A 92 12.03 -15.31 40.66
C ASP A 92 10.55 -15.65 40.75
N SER A 93 10.26 -16.62 41.61
CA SER A 93 8.92 -17.07 41.95
C SER A 93 8.37 -16.19 43.06
N SER A 94 7.34 -15.41 42.78
CA SER A 94 6.36 -15.04 43.79
C SER A 94 4.96 -15.06 43.17
N SER A 95 4.11 -15.86 43.79
CA SER A 95 2.68 -15.95 43.56
C SER A 95 2.01 -14.75 44.21
N ASP A 96 1.51 -13.82 43.40
CA ASP A 96 0.54 -12.82 43.85
C ASP A 96 -0.66 -12.89 42.90
N GLU A 97 -1.78 -13.38 43.45
CA GLU A 97 -3.11 -13.16 42.90
C GLU A 97 -3.39 -11.66 43.03
N ASP A 98 -3.59 -10.97 41.90
CA ASP A 98 -4.12 -9.60 41.93
C ASP A 98 -5.02 -9.36 40.72
N GLY A 99 -6.09 -8.64 41.02
CA GLY A 99 -7.30 -8.54 40.25
C GLY A 99 -7.16 -7.96 38.85
N ASP A 100 -8.10 -8.40 38.03
CA ASP A 100 -8.55 -7.81 36.79
C ASP A 100 -8.44 -6.27 36.76
N PRO A 101 -7.63 -5.69 35.86
CA PRO A 101 -7.70 -4.28 35.53
C PRO A 101 -8.26 -4.08 34.11
N ASP A 102 -9.53 -4.43 33.92
CA ASP A 102 -10.44 -3.68 33.05
C ASP A 102 -10.59 -2.25 33.61
N ASP A 103 -9.60 -1.37 33.39
CA ASP A 103 -9.74 0.10 33.41
C ASP A 103 -8.39 0.84 33.25
N ILE A 104 -7.79 0.84 32.05
CA ILE A 104 -6.85 1.92 31.66
C ILE A 104 -6.92 2.13 30.15
N LEU A 105 -8.03 2.68 29.64
CA LEU A 105 -8.10 3.46 28.38
C LEU A 105 -9.45 4.21 28.18
N ALA A 106 -10.13 4.57 29.27
CA ALA A 106 -11.06 5.70 29.32
C ALA A 106 -10.44 6.63 30.39
N GLU A 107 -9.95 7.82 30.10
CA GLU A 107 -10.62 8.89 29.39
C GLU A 107 -9.63 9.63 28.49
N ALA A 108 -9.93 9.69 27.19
CA ALA A 108 -9.45 10.78 26.36
C ALA A 108 -10.60 11.77 26.31
N GLU A 109 -10.38 12.96 26.86
CA GLU A 109 -11.32 14.06 26.77
C GLU A 109 -11.75 14.27 25.32
N SER A 110 -13.04 14.49 25.14
CA SER A 110 -13.64 14.89 23.87
C SER A 110 -13.15 16.29 23.51
N ASP A 111 -12.01 16.37 22.82
CA ASP A 111 -11.61 17.62 22.18
C ASP A 111 -12.36 17.75 20.86
N SER A 112 -13.53 18.36 20.96
CA SER A 112 -14.36 18.78 19.83
C SER A 112 -13.72 19.98 19.17
N ASP A 113 -12.68 19.74 18.37
CA ASP A 113 -12.21 20.64 17.31
C ASP A 113 -11.47 19.80 16.26
N ALA A 114 -12.18 18.78 15.75
CA ALA A 114 -11.84 18.16 14.49
C ALA A 114 -12.26 19.15 13.39
N GLU A 115 -11.32 19.99 12.96
CA GLU A 115 -11.43 20.65 11.66
C GLU A 115 -11.74 19.57 10.60
N ASP A 116 -12.80 19.80 9.83
CA ASP A 116 -13.36 18.92 8.80
C ASP A 116 -12.28 18.32 7.87
N ILE A 117 -11.76 17.14 8.23
CA ILE A 117 -11.00 16.30 7.30
C ILE A 117 -12.03 15.48 6.52
N ASP A 118 -12.15 15.77 5.22
CA ASP A 118 -13.01 15.10 4.25
C ASP A 118 -12.83 13.57 4.26
N GLU A 119 -13.61 12.90 5.11
CA GLU A 119 -13.57 11.47 5.40
C GLU A 119 -14.09 10.59 4.23
N SER A 120 -14.58 11.23 3.15
CA SER A 120 -15.16 10.53 2.00
C SER A 120 -14.12 9.94 1.04
N SER A 121 -12.91 10.52 0.96
CA SER A 121 -11.88 10.12 -0.01
C SER A 121 -11.05 8.92 0.46
N ASP A 122 -10.78 8.85 1.76
CA ASP A 122 -9.87 7.86 2.33
C ASP A 122 -10.50 6.47 2.43
N LEU A 123 -11.81 6.36 2.71
CA LEU A 123 -12.52 5.07 2.75
C LEU A 123 -12.55 4.32 1.42
N ALA A 124 -12.38 5.01 0.29
CA ALA A 124 -12.36 4.38 -1.03
C ALA A 124 -11.12 3.49 -1.23
N TRP A 125 -9.98 3.90 -0.66
CA TRP A 125 -8.70 3.18 -0.79
C TRP A 125 -8.66 1.86 -0.03
N SER A 126 -9.39 1.73 1.08
CA SER A 126 -9.45 0.49 1.87
C SER A 126 -10.42 -0.57 1.32
N ARG A 127 -11.18 -0.26 0.25
CA ARG A 127 -12.18 -1.20 -0.30
C ARG A 127 -11.46 -2.43 -0.88
N GLY A 128 -11.76 -3.61 -0.32
CA GLY A 128 -11.18 -4.89 -0.77
C GLY A 128 -9.96 -5.37 0.03
N VAL A 129 -9.65 -4.73 1.17
CA VAL A 129 -8.62 -5.21 2.10
C VAL A 129 -9.19 -6.32 3.02
N GLU A 130 -8.52 -7.48 3.07
CA GLU A 130 -8.89 -8.56 4.00
C GLU A 130 -8.27 -8.30 5.40
N THR A 131 -9.09 -8.24 6.44
CA THR A 131 -8.65 -7.91 7.82
C THR A 131 -8.80 -9.08 8.80
N THR A 132 -8.88 -10.30 8.30
CA THR A 132 -8.90 -11.51 9.13
C THR A 132 -7.49 -11.82 9.63
N ASP A 133 -7.39 -12.38 10.84
CA ASP A 133 -6.09 -12.78 11.40
C ASP A 133 -5.48 -13.91 10.57
N ASP A 134 -4.38 -13.62 9.87
CA ASP A 134 -3.63 -14.60 9.09
C ASP A 134 -2.37 -14.98 9.86
N ARG A 135 -2.38 -16.19 10.45
CA ARG A 135 -1.26 -16.74 11.22
C ARG A 135 0.06 -16.74 10.46
N ARG A 136 0.04 -16.78 9.12
CA ARG A 136 1.24 -16.75 8.29
C ARG A 136 1.94 -15.38 8.32
N CYS A 137 1.22 -14.32 8.68
CA CYS A 137 1.73 -12.96 8.79
C CYS A 137 2.10 -12.57 10.22
N ARG A 138 1.88 -13.46 11.19
CA ARG A 138 1.93 -13.14 12.62
C ARG A 138 3.27 -12.57 13.07
N GLN A 139 4.39 -13.11 12.59
CA GLN A 139 5.72 -12.67 13.02
C GLN A 139 5.96 -11.17 12.76
N TRP A 140 5.72 -10.69 11.54
CA TRP A 140 5.84 -9.25 11.24
C TRP A 140 4.60 -8.46 11.66
N GLY A 141 3.45 -9.11 11.76
CA GLY A 141 2.21 -8.53 12.28
C GLY A 141 2.33 -8.06 13.72
N VAL A 142 2.94 -8.86 14.60
CA VAL A 142 3.21 -8.50 16.00
C VAL A 142 4.19 -7.32 16.08
N ALA A 143 5.28 -7.35 15.31
CA ALA A 143 6.24 -6.24 15.25
C ALA A 143 5.57 -4.93 14.79
N LEU A 144 4.71 -5.00 13.76
CA LEU A 144 3.90 -3.86 13.30
C LEU A 144 2.93 -3.36 14.37
N LEU A 145 2.26 -4.26 15.09
CA LEU A 145 1.32 -3.90 16.16
C LEU A 145 2.04 -3.14 17.29
N LYS A 146 3.21 -3.63 17.73
CA LYS A 146 4.06 -2.95 18.71
C LYS A 146 4.53 -1.58 18.19
N ALA A 147 5.03 -1.52 16.95
CA ALA A 147 5.47 -0.26 16.32
C ALA A 147 4.35 0.78 16.23
N ARG A 148 3.11 0.36 15.93
CA ARG A 148 1.93 1.24 15.91
C ARG A 148 1.55 1.73 17.30
N ALA A 149 1.58 0.87 18.31
CA ALA A 149 1.30 1.24 19.70
C ALA A 149 2.32 2.28 20.19
N ASN A 150 3.60 2.04 19.94
CA ASN A 150 4.68 2.97 20.27
C ASN A 150 4.55 4.30 19.50
N GLY A 151 4.19 4.24 18.21
CA GLY A 151 4.00 5.43 17.40
C GLY A 151 2.83 6.28 17.89
N ARG A 152 1.74 5.66 18.37
CA ARG A 152 0.62 6.37 19.00
C ARG A 152 1.04 7.04 20.31
N LEU A 153 1.75 6.32 21.18
CA LEU A 153 2.29 6.86 22.43
C LEU A 153 3.13 8.12 22.19
N LEU A 154 4.06 8.07 21.23
CA LEU A 154 4.94 9.20 20.91
C LEU A 154 4.19 10.45 20.41
N ARG A 155 2.99 10.28 19.85
CA ARG A 155 2.15 11.42 19.42
C ARG A 155 1.26 11.96 20.53
N GLN A 156 0.78 11.09 21.41
CA GLN A 156 -0.22 11.44 22.43
C GLN A 156 0.42 11.87 23.76
N SER A 157 1.63 11.40 24.08
CA SER A 157 2.31 11.71 25.33
C SER A 157 3.43 12.71 25.12
N SER A 158 3.26 13.92 25.67
CA SER A 158 4.29 14.96 25.72
C SER A 158 5.54 14.48 26.49
N VAL A 159 5.35 13.70 27.55
CA VAL A 159 6.43 13.11 28.35
C VAL A 159 7.25 12.12 27.51
N ALA A 160 6.59 11.19 26.81
CA ALA A 160 7.27 10.23 25.94
C ALA A 160 8.03 10.93 24.80
N SER A 161 7.41 11.94 24.19
CA SER A 161 8.02 12.75 23.12
C SER A 161 9.24 13.54 23.61
N SER A 162 9.16 14.13 24.79
CA SER A 162 10.29 14.83 25.42
C SER A 162 11.45 13.89 25.73
N LEU A 163 11.16 12.73 26.33
CA LEU A 163 12.18 11.74 26.65
C LEU A 163 12.85 11.17 25.39
N LEU A 164 12.10 10.89 24.33
CA LEU A 164 12.66 10.50 23.05
C LEU A 164 13.57 11.59 22.47
N SER A 165 13.17 12.85 22.58
CA SER A 165 13.95 14.01 22.12
C SER A 165 15.28 14.15 22.86
N GLU A 166 15.31 13.83 24.16
CA GLU A 166 16.55 13.74 24.95
C GLU A 166 17.44 12.59 24.50
N CYS A 167 16.87 11.41 24.21
CA CYS A 167 17.62 10.28 23.65
C CYS A 167 18.22 10.63 22.28
N MET A 168 17.47 11.31 21.40
CA MET A 168 17.97 11.79 20.12
C MET A 168 19.18 12.72 20.29
N ARG A 169 19.13 13.63 21.28
CA ARG A 169 20.26 14.52 21.59
C ARG A 169 21.47 13.77 22.12
N ALA A 170 21.25 12.76 22.96
CA ALA A 170 22.33 11.92 23.51
C ALA A 170 23.06 11.12 22.41
N GLU A 171 22.34 10.68 21.39
CA GLU A 171 22.89 9.98 20.20
C GLU A 171 23.40 10.95 19.11
N GLY A 172 23.48 12.26 19.40
CA GLY A 172 24.02 13.26 18.47
C GLY A 172 23.12 13.62 17.29
N ILE A 173 21.82 13.30 17.33
CA ILE A 173 20.88 13.63 16.26
C ILE A 173 20.41 15.08 16.38
N VAL A 174 20.87 15.91 15.45
CA VAL A 174 20.59 17.36 15.43
C VAL A 174 19.20 17.68 14.86
N ARG A 175 18.74 16.93 13.85
CA ARG A 175 17.40 17.10 13.25
C ARG A 175 16.47 16.01 13.74
N GLN A 176 15.64 16.35 14.72
CA GLN A 176 14.62 15.45 15.25
C GLN A 176 13.54 15.23 14.19
N ARG A 177 13.40 13.99 13.72
CA ARG A 177 12.28 13.58 12.88
C ARG A 177 11.23 12.92 13.76
N VAL A 178 10.02 13.47 13.73
CA VAL A 178 8.86 12.87 14.38
C VAL A 178 8.54 11.53 13.71
N CYS A 179 8.19 10.52 14.51
CA CYS A 179 7.71 9.23 14.00
C CYS A 179 6.46 9.45 13.11
N PRO A 180 6.50 9.09 11.81
CA PRO A 180 5.37 9.31 10.92
C PRO A 180 4.09 8.63 11.42
N ARG A 181 2.94 9.28 11.20
CA ARG A 181 1.63 8.69 11.50
C ARG A 181 1.34 7.56 10.52
N ASP A 182 1.09 6.37 11.05
CA ASP A 182 0.51 5.28 10.28
C ASP A 182 -1.02 5.48 10.15
N ILE A 183 -1.50 5.49 8.92
CA ILE A 183 -2.90 5.63 8.55
C ILE A 183 -3.35 4.26 8.02
N ASN A 184 -4.33 3.65 8.68
CA ASN A 184 -4.85 2.30 8.41
C ASN A 184 -5.71 2.22 7.13
N ILE A 185 -5.19 2.80 6.04
CA ILE A 185 -5.86 2.99 4.74
C ILE A 185 -4.83 3.01 3.61
N ARG A 186 -3.56 3.38 3.88
CA ARG A 186 -2.51 3.43 2.85
C ARG A 186 -1.25 2.76 3.36
N TRP A 187 -0.80 1.72 2.67
CA TRP A 187 0.40 0.99 3.08
C TRP A 187 1.66 1.89 3.12
N ASN A 188 1.72 2.97 2.31
CA ASN A 188 2.86 3.91 2.28
C ASN A 188 3.11 4.57 3.65
N SER A 189 2.05 4.88 4.43
CA SER A 189 2.24 5.41 5.79
C SER A 189 2.82 4.37 6.72
N THR A 190 2.43 3.10 6.57
CA THR A 190 3.03 2.00 7.31
C THR A 190 4.51 1.89 6.96
N TYR A 191 4.88 1.94 5.67
CA TYR A 191 6.27 1.90 5.25
C TYR A 191 7.10 3.04 5.88
N ARG A 192 6.62 4.29 5.82
CA ARG A 192 7.35 5.44 6.39
C ARG A 192 7.54 5.32 7.90
N MET A 193 6.52 4.82 8.63
CA MET A 193 6.65 4.55 10.06
C MET A 193 7.67 3.43 10.32
N VAL A 194 7.59 2.31 9.59
CA VAL A 194 8.52 1.18 9.72
C VAL A 194 9.96 1.62 9.42
N GLN A 195 10.16 2.39 8.34
CA GLN A 195 11.46 2.94 7.96
C GLN A 195 12.04 3.84 9.05
N TRP A 196 11.20 4.63 9.73
CA TRP A 196 11.64 5.43 10.88
C TRP A 196 12.16 4.54 12.02
N TYR A 197 11.48 3.46 12.38
CA TYR A 197 11.98 2.54 13.41
C TYR A 197 13.30 1.86 13.04
N VAL A 198 13.48 1.57 11.75
CA VAL A 198 14.73 1.01 11.21
C VAL A 198 15.87 2.02 11.30
N GLU A 199 15.66 3.26 10.84
CA GLU A 199 16.66 4.33 10.84
C GLU A 199 17.05 4.77 12.26
N TYR A 200 16.06 4.89 13.17
CA TYR A 200 16.25 5.37 14.54
C TYR A 200 16.37 4.24 15.57
N ARG A 201 16.71 3.01 15.15
CA ARG A 201 16.81 1.85 16.05
C ARG A 201 17.66 2.12 17.30
N PRO A 202 18.89 2.65 17.24
CA PRO A 202 19.71 2.89 18.42
C PRO A 202 19.03 3.83 19.43
N VAL A 203 18.51 4.95 18.94
CA VAL A 203 17.77 5.95 19.74
C VAL A 203 16.54 5.32 20.39
N PHE A 204 15.76 4.57 19.62
CA PHE A 204 14.53 3.97 20.13
C PHE A 204 14.82 2.87 21.15
N SER A 205 15.90 2.09 20.97
CA SER A 205 16.37 1.14 21.97
C SER A 205 16.76 1.83 23.28
N LEU A 206 17.54 2.93 23.21
CA LEU A 206 17.87 3.73 24.40
C LEU A 206 16.63 4.28 25.09
N PHE A 207 15.68 4.82 24.31
CA PHE A 207 14.40 5.31 24.81
C PHE A 207 13.60 4.23 25.54
N GLN A 208 13.44 3.04 24.95
CA GLN A 208 12.79 1.91 25.60
C GLN A 208 13.50 1.53 26.90
N THR A 209 14.83 1.46 26.91
CA THR A 209 15.60 1.14 28.12
C THR A 209 15.33 2.15 29.24
N ARG A 210 15.29 3.45 28.93
CA ARG A 210 14.95 4.49 29.92
C ARG A 210 13.52 4.32 30.45
N CYS A 211 12.55 4.07 29.57
CA CYS A 211 11.17 3.83 29.98
C CYS A 211 11.03 2.58 30.86
N GLN A 212 11.77 1.51 30.57
CA GLN A 212 11.75 0.27 31.35
C GLN A 212 12.44 0.41 32.72
N ALA A 213 13.38 1.35 32.85
CA ALA A 213 14.03 1.66 34.13
C ALA A 213 13.17 2.51 35.09
N LEU A 214 12.04 3.05 34.62
CA LEU A 214 11.09 3.77 35.47
C LEU A 214 10.40 2.84 36.48
N PRO A 215 9.84 3.37 37.59
CA PRO A 215 9.11 2.57 38.57
C PRO A 215 7.99 1.73 37.93
N LYS A 216 7.74 0.52 38.46
CA LYS A 216 6.71 -0.40 37.93
C LYS A 216 5.29 0.19 37.89
N SER A 217 5.01 1.19 38.72
CA SER A 217 3.73 1.92 38.73
C SER A 217 3.56 2.87 37.55
N ASP A 218 4.66 3.29 36.91
CA ASP A 218 4.69 4.26 35.82
C ASP A 218 4.02 3.71 34.54
N ASN A 219 3.26 4.58 33.86
CA ASN A 219 2.53 4.21 32.65
C ASN A 219 3.45 3.88 31.46
N LEU A 220 4.61 4.54 31.35
CA LEU A 220 5.61 4.23 30.32
C LEU A 220 6.27 2.88 30.60
N HIS A 221 6.56 2.56 31.87
CA HIS A 221 7.06 1.24 32.25
C HIS A 221 6.05 0.15 31.84
N LYS A 222 4.77 0.31 32.23
CA LYS A 222 3.69 -0.63 31.88
C LYS A 222 3.52 -0.79 30.36
N HIS A 223 3.57 0.32 29.62
CA HIS A 223 3.47 0.30 28.15
C HIS A 223 4.62 -0.51 27.53
N PHE A 224 5.86 -0.24 27.93
CA PHE A 224 7.05 -0.93 27.39
C PHE A 224 7.25 -2.34 27.95
N ARG A 225 6.52 -2.76 28.98
CA ARG A 225 6.40 -4.18 29.34
C ARG A 225 5.67 -4.98 28.26
N LYS A 226 4.66 -4.38 27.62
CA LYS A 226 3.81 -5.04 26.60
C LYS A 226 4.27 -4.79 25.16
N PHE A 227 4.69 -3.57 24.86
CA PHE A 227 4.95 -3.11 23.47
C PHE A 227 6.43 -2.86 23.15
N ALA A 228 7.35 -3.36 23.99
CA ALA A 228 8.78 -3.32 23.70
C ALA A 228 9.10 -3.99 22.36
N LEU A 229 9.93 -3.32 21.55
CA LEU A 229 10.48 -3.87 20.32
C LEU A 229 11.77 -4.61 20.66
N THR A 230 11.72 -5.93 20.48
CA THR A 230 12.85 -6.83 20.65
C THR A 230 13.73 -6.84 19.39
N VAL A 231 14.90 -7.48 19.46
CA VAL A 231 15.77 -7.65 18.29
C VAL A 231 15.04 -8.34 17.12
N PRO A 232 14.30 -9.47 17.32
CA PRO A 232 13.48 -10.06 16.27
C PRO A 232 12.39 -9.14 15.71
N ASP A 233 11.81 -8.25 16.53
CA ASP A 233 10.84 -7.27 16.05
C ASP A 233 11.51 -6.28 15.09
N PHE A 234 12.69 -5.74 15.45
CA PHE A 234 13.46 -4.85 14.58
C PHE A 234 13.90 -5.53 13.27
N GLU A 235 14.32 -6.79 13.33
CA GLU A 235 14.63 -7.58 12.12
C GLU A 235 13.39 -7.75 11.24
N SER A 236 12.22 -7.96 11.85
CA SER A 236 10.95 -8.06 11.12
C SER A 236 10.56 -6.75 10.43
N LEU A 237 10.72 -5.63 11.14
CA LEU A 237 10.53 -4.28 10.58
C LEU A 237 11.52 -4.00 9.44
N GLN A 238 12.79 -4.42 9.59
CA GLN A 238 13.81 -4.27 8.55
C GLN A 238 13.47 -5.10 7.30
N ASN A 239 13.01 -6.34 7.46
CA ASN A 239 12.57 -7.19 6.37
C ASN A 239 11.39 -6.56 5.62
N LEU A 240 10.38 -6.06 6.35
CA LEU A 240 9.27 -5.32 5.77
C LEU A 240 9.75 -4.08 5.00
N ALA A 241 10.58 -3.23 5.61
CA ALA A 241 11.10 -2.02 4.96
C ALA A 241 11.85 -2.34 3.66
N SER A 242 12.63 -3.42 3.64
CA SER A 242 13.41 -3.84 2.48
C SER A 242 12.56 -4.28 1.27
N VAL A 243 11.33 -4.74 1.52
CA VAL A 243 10.38 -5.09 0.45
C VAL A 243 9.55 -3.88 0.07
N LEU A 244 8.97 -3.21 1.06
CA LEU A 244 8.05 -2.07 0.88
C LEU A 244 8.68 -0.87 0.16
N CYS A 245 10.00 -0.65 0.30
CA CYS A 245 10.68 0.44 -0.41
C CYS A 245 10.50 0.38 -1.94
N HIS A 246 10.50 -0.82 -2.51
CA HIS A 246 10.31 -1.02 -3.95
C HIS A 246 8.90 -0.62 -4.40
N PHE A 247 7.91 -0.86 -3.54
CA PHE A 247 6.53 -0.46 -3.80
C PHE A 247 6.35 1.05 -3.65
N GLU A 248 7.17 1.73 -2.85
CA GLU A 248 7.12 3.18 -2.66
C GLU A 248 7.62 3.86 -3.94
N ASP A 249 8.72 3.35 -4.48
CA ASP A 249 9.25 3.77 -5.76
C ASP A 249 8.25 3.54 -6.90
N ALA A 250 7.64 2.35 -6.97
CA ALA A 250 6.61 2.06 -7.96
C ALA A 250 5.38 2.97 -7.82
N THR A 251 4.92 3.23 -6.59
CA THR A 251 3.80 4.15 -6.35
C THR A 251 4.12 5.55 -6.83
N ARG A 252 5.34 6.05 -6.54
CA ARG A 252 5.80 7.35 -7.02
C ARG A 252 5.83 7.43 -8.54
N LEU A 253 6.29 6.36 -9.21
CA LEU A 253 6.25 6.27 -10.68
C LEU A 253 4.83 6.24 -11.24
N PHE A 254 3.89 5.54 -10.62
CA PHE A 254 2.51 5.47 -11.10
C PHE A 254 1.65 6.68 -10.75
N SER A 255 2.10 7.52 -9.81
CA SER A 255 1.39 8.74 -9.40
C SER A 255 1.71 9.96 -10.29
N GLY A 256 2.55 9.78 -11.32
CA GLY A 256 2.88 10.86 -12.25
C GLY A 256 1.72 11.26 -13.16
N SER A 257 1.66 12.54 -13.50
CA SER A 257 0.68 13.12 -14.44
C SER A 257 1.33 13.81 -15.65
N SER A 258 2.66 13.97 -15.65
CA SER A 258 3.43 14.64 -16.71
C SER A 258 4.01 13.68 -17.76
N TYR A 259 3.76 12.38 -17.63
CA TYR A 259 4.24 11.35 -18.54
C TYR A 259 3.23 10.21 -18.65
N CYS A 260 3.37 9.39 -19.70
CA CYS A 260 2.54 8.21 -19.88
C CYS A 260 2.88 7.17 -18.80
N THR A 261 2.00 6.97 -17.83
CA THR A 261 2.19 5.96 -16.77
C THR A 261 1.84 4.56 -17.28
N LEU A 262 0.99 4.43 -18.29
CA LEU A 262 0.56 3.16 -18.89
C LEU A 262 1.75 2.34 -19.41
N SER A 263 2.72 3.01 -20.07
CA SER A 263 3.95 2.39 -20.57
C SER A 263 4.90 1.90 -19.48
N LEU A 264 4.70 2.34 -18.23
CA LEU A 264 5.53 1.91 -17.10
C LEU A 264 4.96 0.69 -16.38
N ILE A 265 3.65 0.41 -16.51
CA ILE A 265 2.96 -0.59 -15.70
C ILE A 265 3.63 -1.94 -15.83
N ARG A 266 3.76 -2.45 -17.05
CA ARG A 266 4.28 -3.78 -17.32
C ARG A 266 5.76 -3.93 -16.91
N PRO A 267 6.70 -3.05 -17.32
CA PRO A 267 8.10 -3.19 -16.92
C PRO A 267 8.30 -3.04 -15.40
N VAL A 268 7.60 -2.10 -14.75
CA VAL A 268 7.70 -1.92 -13.29
C VAL A 268 7.14 -3.13 -12.55
N VAL A 269 5.98 -3.67 -12.97
CA VAL A 269 5.39 -4.87 -12.34
C VAL A 269 6.30 -6.09 -12.53
N LYS A 270 6.84 -6.32 -13.73
CA LYS A 270 7.84 -7.38 -13.98
C LYS A 270 9.06 -7.22 -13.07
N GLY A 271 9.58 -6.00 -12.91
CA GLY A 271 10.70 -5.70 -12.01
C GLY A 271 10.37 -5.94 -10.53
N LEU A 272 9.17 -5.57 -10.08
CA LEU A 272 8.69 -5.86 -8.72
C LEU A 272 8.59 -7.36 -8.47
N LEU A 273 8.03 -8.12 -9.43
CA LEU A 273 7.97 -9.57 -9.35
C LEU A 273 9.36 -10.17 -9.21
N GLN A 274 10.31 -9.77 -10.05
CA GLN A 274 11.70 -10.24 -9.96
C GLN A 274 12.33 -9.96 -8.59
N LYS A 275 12.13 -8.76 -8.03
CA LYS A 275 12.62 -8.41 -6.69
C LYS A 275 11.96 -9.22 -5.56
N CYS A 276 10.71 -9.64 -5.78
CA CYS A 276 9.92 -10.46 -4.87
C CYS A 276 10.01 -11.97 -5.16
N SER A 277 10.75 -12.40 -6.18
CA SER A 277 11.00 -13.83 -6.41
C SER A 277 11.92 -14.35 -5.29
N GLY A 278 11.35 -15.07 -4.33
CA GLY A 278 12.11 -15.71 -3.26
C GLY A 278 12.89 -16.91 -3.79
N ALA A 279 14.13 -17.09 -3.34
CA ALA A 279 14.96 -18.27 -3.68
C ALA A 279 14.48 -19.58 -2.99
N GLY A 280 13.18 -19.76 -2.76
CA GLY A 280 12.62 -20.94 -2.06
C GLY A 280 13.06 -21.09 -0.60
N GLY A 281 13.52 -20.00 0.03
CA GLY A 281 14.05 -20.03 1.41
C GLY A 281 12.96 -20.04 2.48
N ARG A 282 13.30 -20.55 3.67
CA ARG A 282 12.39 -20.57 4.84
C ARG A 282 12.42 -19.29 5.70
N SER A 283 13.23 -18.31 5.33
CA SER A 283 13.36 -17.06 6.10
C SER A 283 12.07 -16.25 6.08
N GLN A 284 11.88 -15.39 7.08
CA GLN A 284 10.75 -14.46 7.12
C GLN A 284 10.72 -13.54 5.90
N LEU A 285 11.89 -13.04 5.46
CA LEU A 285 12.01 -12.23 4.26
C LEU A 285 11.52 -12.97 3.01
N CYS A 286 11.86 -14.25 2.85
CA CYS A 286 11.35 -15.08 1.75
C CYS A 286 9.83 -15.16 1.80
N ARG A 287 9.23 -15.42 2.98
CA ARG A 287 7.77 -15.47 3.14
C ARG A 287 7.08 -14.14 2.79
N ILE A 288 7.65 -13.02 3.22
CA ILE A 288 7.15 -11.67 2.88
C ILE A 288 7.18 -11.49 1.35
N LYS A 289 8.30 -11.82 0.71
CA LYS A 289 8.49 -11.76 -0.74
C LYS A 289 7.49 -12.65 -1.49
N ASP A 290 7.39 -13.92 -1.13
CA ASP A 290 6.52 -14.91 -1.79
C ASP A 290 5.05 -14.48 -1.74
N ARG A 291 4.59 -14.00 -0.58
CA ARG A 291 3.20 -13.55 -0.42
C ARG A 291 2.88 -12.32 -1.25
N VAL A 292 3.78 -11.34 -1.29
CA VAL A 292 3.60 -10.15 -2.11
C VAL A 292 3.71 -10.51 -3.59
N HIS A 293 4.60 -11.43 -3.96
CA HIS A 293 4.72 -11.93 -5.33
C HIS A 293 3.45 -12.61 -5.81
N GLU A 294 2.85 -13.48 -5.00
CA GLU A 294 1.57 -14.13 -5.30
C GLU A 294 0.44 -13.10 -5.44
N SER A 295 0.33 -12.18 -4.48
CA SER A 295 -0.68 -11.12 -4.49
C SER A 295 -0.52 -10.20 -5.71
N LEU A 296 0.70 -9.76 -6.01
CA LEU A 296 1.02 -8.91 -7.16
C LEU A 296 0.66 -9.61 -8.48
N ASN A 297 1.02 -10.88 -8.65
CA ASN A 297 0.60 -11.67 -9.80
C ASN A 297 -0.93 -11.69 -9.96
N ASN A 298 -1.67 -11.88 -8.86
CA ASN A 298 -3.13 -11.92 -8.88
C ASN A 298 -3.77 -10.58 -9.27
N TYR A 299 -3.31 -9.47 -8.72
CA TYR A 299 -3.89 -8.15 -9.01
C TYR A 299 -3.50 -7.60 -10.39
N PHE A 300 -2.36 -8.04 -10.95
CA PHE A 300 -1.82 -7.55 -12.21
C PHE A 300 -1.89 -8.58 -13.37
N LYS A 301 -2.67 -9.67 -13.23
CA LYS A 301 -2.91 -10.62 -14.33
C LYS A 301 -3.25 -9.93 -15.65
N PHE A 302 -4.02 -8.84 -15.59
CA PHE A 302 -4.48 -8.08 -16.76
C PHE A 302 -3.35 -7.53 -17.64
N CYS A 303 -2.16 -7.23 -17.09
CA CYS A 303 -1.02 -6.73 -17.85
C CYS A 303 0.10 -7.76 -18.00
N LEU A 304 -0.01 -8.92 -17.35
CA LEU A 304 1.03 -9.96 -17.32
C LEU A 304 0.70 -11.13 -18.23
N ILE A 305 -0.56 -11.58 -18.25
CA ILE A 305 -1.02 -12.78 -18.94
C ILE A 305 -1.87 -12.36 -20.13
N GLU A 306 -1.54 -12.86 -21.32
CA GLU A 306 -2.39 -12.70 -22.49
C GLU A 306 -3.66 -13.54 -22.29
N THR A 307 -4.81 -12.90 -22.47
CA THR A 307 -6.11 -13.58 -22.46
C THR A 307 -6.82 -13.16 -23.74
N ASP A 308 -7.55 -14.08 -24.38
CA ASP A 308 -8.20 -13.92 -25.69
C ASP A 308 -9.15 -12.69 -25.82
N SER A 309 -9.44 -11.97 -24.73
CA SER A 309 -10.37 -10.83 -24.68
C SER A 309 -9.82 -9.58 -23.96
N GLY A 310 -8.54 -9.56 -23.56
CA GLY A 310 -8.00 -8.52 -22.69
C GLY A 310 -7.37 -7.34 -23.44
N ILE A 311 -8.16 -6.38 -23.93
CA ILE A 311 -7.62 -5.16 -24.59
C ILE A 311 -6.58 -4.41 -23.72
N LEU A 312 -6.75 -4.42 -22.39
CA LEU A 312 -5.81 -3.81 -21.45
C LEU A 312 -4.42 -4.49 -21.46
N HIS A 313 -4.37 -5.80 -21.71
CA HIS A 313 -3.10 -6.51 -21.84
C HIS A 313 -2.32 -5.96 -23.02
N HIS A 314 -2.94 -5.94 -24.19
CA HIS A 314 -2.35 -5.44 -25.43
C HIS A 314 -1.98 -3.96 -25.32
N ALA A 315 -2.81 -3.14 -24.68
CA ALA A 315 -2.50 -1.74 -24.44
C ALA A 315 -1.25 -1.56 -23.56
N CYS A 316 -1.07 -2.39 -22.52
CA CYS A 316 0.13 -2.34 -21.69
C CYS A 316 1.39 -2.79 -22.45
N VAL A 317 1.28 -3.85 -23.27
CA VAL A 317 2.40 -4.33 -24.10
C VAL A 317 2.79 -3.27 -25.13
N ALA A 318 1.82 -2.78 -25.91
CA ALA A 318 2.04 -1.75 -26.92
C ALA A 318 2.63 -0.46 -26.32
N ALA A 319 2.05 0.04 -25.22
CA ALA A 319 2.56 1.25 -24.57
C ALA A 319 3.99 1.07 -24.05
N SER A 320 4.34 -0.11 -23.53
CA SER A 320 5.69 -0.40 -23.04
C SER A 320 6.69 -0.47 -24.20
N TYR A 321 6.32 -1.14 -25.29
CA TYR A 321 7.15 -1.24 -26.49
C TYR A 321 7.40 0.12 -27.16
N LEU A 322 6.38 0.97 -27.24
CA LEU A 322 6.50 2.32 -27.80
C LEU A 322 7.30 3.29 -26.91
N HIS A 323 7.63 2.89 -25.68
CA HIS A 323 8.42 3.73 -24.79
C HIS A 323 9.92 3.51 -25.04
N PRO A 324 10.71 4.54 -25.38
CA PRO A 324 12.11 4.38 -25.79
C PRO A 324 13.00 3.62 -24.77
N ALA A 325 12.72 3.75 -23.47
CA ALA A 325 13.48 3.05 -22.44
C ALA A 325 13.13 1.57 -22.27
N PHE A 326 12.03 1.09 -22.88
CA PHE A 326 11.50 -0.27 -22.69
C PHE A 326 11.20 -1.01 -23.99
N ALA A 327 11.51 -0.43 -25.15
CA ALA A 327 11.30 -1.05 -26.46
C ALA A 327 11.90 -2.47 -26.53
N ASP A 328 13.11 -2.65 -26.00
CA ASP A 328 13.83 -3.92 -26.02
C ASP A 328 13.34 -4.95 -24.97
N THR A 329 12.35 -4.59 -24.14
CA THR A 329 11.86 -5.47 -23.04
C THR A 329 10.71 -6.37 -23.44
N GLU A 330 10.11 -6.11 -24.60
CA GLU A 330 9.05 -6.93 -25.17
C GLU A 330 9.52 -7.58 -26.46
N ASP A 331 8.96 -8.74 -26.77
CA ASP A 331 9.17 -9.40 -28.06
C ASP A 331 8.50 -8.57 -29.17
N GLU A 332 9.24 -8.26 -30.24
CA GLU A 332 8.79 -7.36 -31.29
C GLU A 332 7.53 -7.87 -31.99
N ASP A 333 7.48 -9.17 -32.33
CA ASP A 333 6.33 -9.78 -32.99
C ASP A 333 5.08 -9.72 -32.09
N SER A 334 5.23 -10.04 -30.81
CA SER A 334 4.15 -9.94 -29.81
C SER A 334 3.68 -8.50 -29.59
N ALA A 335 4.61 -7.54 -29.60
CA ALA A 335 4.30 -6.14 -29.45
C ALA A 335 3.54 -5.59 -30.66
N GLN A 336 3.99 -5.93 -31.87
CA GLN A 336 3.32 -5.55 -33.12
C GLN A 336 1.92 -6.16 -33.21
N ASP A 337 1.75 -7.42 -32.83
CA ASP A 337 0.43 -8.05 -32.72
C ASP A 337 -0.49 -7.33 -31.72
N SER A 338 0.06 -6.95 -30.55
CA SER A 338 -0.68 -6.16 -29.55
C SER A 338 -1.09 -4.78 -30.07
N ILE A 339 -0.24 -4.12 -30.85
CA ILE A 339 -0.57 -2.83 -31.50
C ILE A 339 -1.72 -3.02 -32.49
N ARG A 340 -1.66 -4.05 -33.36
CA ARG A 340 -2.75 -4.36 -34.32
C ARG A 340 -4.06 -4.68 -33.61
N LYS A 341 -4.02 -5.48 -32.54
CA LYS A 341 -5.21 -5.78 -31.71
C LYS A 341 -5.81 -4.50 -31.09
N CYS A 342 -4.97 -3.57 -30.65
CA CYS A 342 -5.44 -2.27 -30.15
C CYS A 342 -6.09 -1.43 -31.26
N MET A 343 -5.44 -1.31 -32.42
CA MET A 343 -5.98 -0.55 -33.56
C MET A 343 -7.32 -1.13 -34.03
N ALA A 344 -7.41 -2.46 -34.17
CA ALA A 344 -8.64 -3.16 -34.53
C ALA A 344 -9.76 -2.92 -33.50
N PHE A 345 -9.45 -2.94 -32.20
CA PHE A 345 -10.43 -2.67 -31.15
C PHE A 345 -11.02 -1.26 -31.23
N PHE A 346 -10.22 -0.27 -31.59
CA PHE A 346 -10.65 1.12 -31.75
C PHE A 346 -11.11 1.47 -33.17
N GLY A 347 -11.15 0.51 -34.10
CA GLY A 347 -11.56 0.74 -35.49
C GLY A 347 -10.60 1.64 -36.28
N ILE A 348 -9.32 1.69 -35.91
CA ILE A 348 -8.27 2.43 -36.63
C ILE A 348 -7.78 1.56 -37.79
N SER A 349 -7.80 2.08 -39.02
CA SER A 349 -7.30 1.38 -40.20
C SER A 349 -5.78 1.46 -40.33
N ASP A 350 -5.15 0.42 -40.87
CA ASP A 350 -3.69 0.35 -41.08
C ASP A 350 -3.14 1.52 -41.92
N SER A 351 -3.96 2.13 -42.77
CA SER A 351 -3.61 3.30 -43.59
C SER A 351 -3.22 4.56 -42.79
N ALA A 352 -3.46 4.60 -41.48
CA ALA A 352 -3.08 5.71 -40.62
C ALA A 352 -1.59 5.68 -40.21
N LEU A 353 -0.93 4.51 -40.27
CA LEU A 353 0.48 4.36 -39.91
C LEU A 353 1.44 4.82 -41.03
N ASP A 354 1.00 4.73 -42.30
CA ASP A 354 1.80 5.14 -43.46
C ASP A 354 1.83 6.67 -43.67
N ALA A 355 1.03 7.44 -42.90
CA ALA A 355 0.89 8.88 -43.09
C ALA A 355 2.03 9.70 -42.47
N ASP A 356 2.74 9.18 -41.47
CA ASP A 356 3.81 9.92 -40.78
C ASP A 356 5.18 9.82 -41.49
N ASP A 357 5.41 8.79 -42.30
CA ASP A 357 6.71 8.59 -42.99
C ASP A 357 6.84 9.38 -44.31
N SER A 358 5.77 10.05 -44.74
CA SER A 358 5.73 10.81 -46.00
C SER A 358 5.84 12.33 -45.85
N SER A 359 6.07 12.84 -44.63
CA SER A 359 6.24 14.28 -44.36
C SER A 359 7.68 14.76 -44.20
N SER A 360 8.66 13.86 -44.34
CA SER A 360 10.09 14.18 -44.37
C SER A 360 10.72 13.90 -45.73
N THR A 361 10.41 14.75 -46.70
CA THR A 361 11.25 14.98 -47.90
C THR A 361 11.33 16.46 -48.21
#